data_AF-A0A9F5MYY8-F1
#
_entry.id   AF-A0A9F5MYY8-F1
#
_cell.length_a   1.000
_cell.length_b   1.000
_cell.length_c   1.000
_cell.angle_alpha   90.00
_cell.angle_beta   90.00
_cell.angle_gamma   90.00
#
_symmetry.space_group_name_H-M   'P 1'
#
loop_
_entity.id
_entity.type
_entity.pdbx_description
1 polymer ?
#
loop_
_entity_poly.entity_id
_entity_poly.type
_entity_poly.pdbx_seq_one_letter_code
_entity_poly.pdbx_strand_id
1 'polypeptide(L)'
;MKDDSYNMDKKAYLKTDVTQKLILLALLFLLAMLIVILFLYQYLGNVYFSYGESSVEQNFCPHGYFKLRTMKNCSPWLSCKLIKREVHKLKPVGEGAVKRVFLSEWKENKVALSQLTVPELQEDFIHGLQMLKKLQSKHVVKLLGYCEEEFVILTEYHPFGSLKNMNEILNLPKYKNYNTWYNRFLLAIGYVSIIHFLHNNPLGTFVMCDSSDLNKTLSQYLLTSSFHVVVNDLDALPLLNRSTGELIKCGHQELEGEFVAPEQLWPYGKEVPFEDHLMPPYNEMIDIWKIPDVSNFLLGDVDGSDLVRFHLFSIHAACKRNASERPSAQMVLDTYKNVLASLVKEATTPNTRDML
;
A
#
# COMPACT_ATOMS: atom_id res chain seq x y z
N MET A 1 23.18 81.54 -28.27
CA MET A 1 23.64 80.23 -27.74
C MET A 1 23.17 80.03 -26.28
N LYS A 2 21.86 80.09 -25.99
CA LYS A 2 21.35 79.85 -24.62
C LYS A 2 19.95 79.22 -24.56
N ASP A 3 19.45 78.67 -25.67
CA ASP A 3 18.13 78.01 -25.72
C ASP A 3 18.19 76.49 -25.87
N ASP A 4 19.33 75.91 -26.28
CA ASP A 4 19.42 74.45 -26.46
C ASP A 4 19.68 73.68 -25.16
N SER A 5 20.22 74.34 -24.12
CA SER A 5 20.52 73.68 -22.83
C SER A 5 19.26 73.41 -21.99
N TYR A 6 18.28 74.32 -22.00
CA TYR A 6 17.07 74.20 -21.17
C TYR A 6 16.11 73.12 -21.69
N ASN A 7 16.08 72.90 -23.01
CA ASN A 7 15.22 71.91 -23.64
C ASN A 7 15.79 70.48 -23.55
N MET A 8 17.10 70.34 -23.36
CA MET A 8 17.79 69.06 -23.18
C MET A 8 17.51 68.45 -21.79
N ASP A 9 17.54 69.26 -20.74
CA ASP A 9 17.32 68.81 -19.36
C ASP A 9 15.88 68.38 -19.08
N LYS A 10 14.89 69.04 -19.69
CA LYS A 10 13.46 68.65 -19.57
C LYS A 10 13.15 67.32 -20.26
N LYS A 11 13.75 67.07 -21.43
CA LYS A 11 13.63 65.77 -22.13
C LYS A 11 14.31 64.65 -21.37
N ALA A 12 15.46 64.91 -20.76
CA ALA A 12 16.14 63.94 -19.90
C ALA A 12 15.28 63.59 -18.68
N TYR A 13 14.77 64.60 -17.95
CA TYR A 13 13.95 64.40 -16.75
C TYR A 13 12.63 63.66 -17.03
N LEU A 14 11.93 63.99 -18.13
CA LEU A 14 10.70 63.32 -18.53
C LEU A 14 10.95 61.87 -18.99
N LYS A 15 12.09 61.61 -19.66
CA LYS A 15 12.50 60.25 -20.04
C LYS A 15 12.82 59.42 -18.81
N THR A 16 13.47 59.99 -17.79
CA THR A 16 13.77 59.30 -16.52
C THR A 16 12.49 58.93 -15.76
N ASP A 17 11.50 59.82 -15.63
CA ASP A 17 10.22 59.56 -14.95
C ASP A 17 9.40 58.46 -15.65
N VAL A 18 9.35 58.48 -16.99
CA VAL A 18 8.67 57.43 -17.78
C VAL A 18 9.37 56.09 -17.60
N THR A 19 10.71 56.06 -17.63
CA THR A 19 11.48 54.83 -17.45
C THR A 19 11.30 54.25 -16.05
N GLN A 20 11.24 55.11 -15.02
CA GLN A 20 11.07 54.71 -13.62
C GLN A 20 9.66 54.15 -13.36
N LYS A 21 8.62 54.72 -13.99
CA LYS A 21 7.24 54.18 -13.96
C LYS A 21 7.14 52.83 -14.68
N LEU A 22 7.81 52.67 -15.82
CA LEU A 22 7.89 51.40 -16.54
C LEU A 22 8.58 50.31 -15.72
N ILE A 23 9.65 50.63 -15.01
CA ILE A 23 10.34 49.70 -14.10
C ILE A 23 9.43 49.30 -12.93
N LEU A 24 8.71 50.26 -12.33
CA LEU A 24 7.78 49.97 -11.23
C LEU A 24 6.63 49.06 -11.69
N LEU A 25 6.07 49.29 -12.87
CA LEU A 25 5.04 48.44 -13.47
C LEU A 25 5.56 47.03 -13.76
N ALA A 26 6.79 46.90 -14.27
CA ALA A 26 7.42 45.61 -14.52
C ALA A 26 7.65 44.82 -13.22
N LEU A 27 8.10 45.49 -12.14
CA LEU A 27 8.29 44.87 -10.83
C LEU A 27 6.98 44.39 -10.20
N LEU A 28 5.90 45.18 -10.33
CA LEU A 28 4.57 44.79 -9.87
C LEU A 28 4.03 43.58 -10.65
N PHE A 29 4.28 43.53 -11.96
CA PHE A 29 3.89 42.38 -12.78
C PHE A 29 4.66 41.11 -12.41
N LEU A 30 5.98 41.22 -12.18
CA LEU A 30 6.81 40.10 -11.71
C LEU A 30 6.36 39.59 -10.34
N LEU A 31 6.03 40.48 -9.41
CA LEU A 31 5.50 40.11 -8.09
C LEU A 31 4.17 39.38 -8.21
N ALA A 32 3.26 39.86 -9.07
CA ALA A 32 1.97 39.20 -9.32
C ALA A 32 2.15 37.80 -9.92
N MET A 33 3.09 37.63 -10.87
CA MET A 33 3.42 36.33 -11.44
C MET A 33 3.98 35.36 -10.39
N LEU A 34 4.87 35.84 -9.50
CA LEU A 34 5.40 35.06 -8.38
C LEU A 34 4.30 34.59 -7.42
N ILE A 35 3.35 35.46 -7.11
CA ILE A 35 2.19 35.13 -6.27
C ILE A 35 1.31 34.08 -6.94
N VAL A 36 1.01 34.22 -8.24
CA VAL A 36 0.23 33.23 -9.00
C VAL A 36 0.95 31.88 -9.04
N ILE A 37 2.27 31.87 -9.24
CA ILE A 37 3.08 30.64 -9.22
C ILE A 37 3.04 30.00 -7.83
N LEU A 38 3.18 30.78 -6.74
CA LEU A 38 3.06 30.26 -5.36
C LEU A 38 1.67 29.68 -5.07
N PHE A 39 0.60 30.34 -5.52
CA PHE A 39 -0.76 29.81 -5.41
C PHE A 39 -0.94 28.55 -6.24
N LEU A 40 -0.36 28.48 -7.44
CA LEU A 40 -0.37 27.27 -8.26
C LEU A 40 0.44 26.15 -7.61
N TYR A 41 1.56 26.42 -6.95
CA TYR A 41 2.33 25.42 -6.21
C TYR A 41 1.59 24.92 -4.98
N GLN A 42 0.92 25.80 -4.21
CA GLN A 42 0.06 25.39 -3.10
C GLN A 42 -1.15 24.61 -3.60
N TYR A 43 -1.78 25.05 -4.69
CA TYR A 43 -2.90 24.36 -5.31
C TYR A 43 -2.49 22.99 -5.84
N LEU A 44 -1.39 22.90 -6.59
CA LEU A 44 -0.84 21.63 -7.07
C LEU A 44 -0.37 20.74 -5.92
N GLY A 45 0.26 21.28 -4.88
CA GLY A 45 0.62 20.54 -3.67
C GLY A 45 -0.60 19.95 -2.97
N ASN A 46 -1.66 20.73 -2.79
CA ASN A 46 -2.95 20.25 -2.27
C ASN A 46 -3.62 19.27 -3.23
N VAL A 47 -3.53 19.47 -4.55
CA VAL A 47 -4.10 18.56 -5.55
C VAL A 47 -3.32 17.26 -5.62
N TYR A 48 -1.99 17.25 -5.44
CA TYR A 48 -1.16 16.03 -5.38
C TYR A 48 -1.33 15.30 -4.05
N PHE A 49 -1.39 16.02 -2.93
CA PHE A 49 -1.74 15.44 -1.63
C PHE A 49 -3.16 14.86 -1.67
N SER A 50 -4.09 15.62 -2.27
CA SER A 50 -5.43 15.13 -2.57
C SER A 50 -5.37 13.97 -3.55
N TYR A 51 -4.55 13.92 -4.59
CA TYR A 51 -4.50 12.77 -5.53
C TYR A 51 -4.00 11.49 -4.86
N GLY A 52 -3.13 11.62 -3.84
CA GLY A 52 -2.75 10.53 -2.93
C GLY A 52 -3.88 10.07 -1.99
N GLU A 53 -4.95 10.86 -1.86
CA GLU A 53 -6.11 10.63 -1.00
C GLU A 53 -7.45 10.48 -1.78
N SER A 54 -7.53 10.93 -3.04
CA SER A 54 -8.77 11.29 -3.77
C SER A 54 -9.13 10.37 -4.94
N SER A 55 -8.58 9.16 -4.97
CA SER A 55 -9.21 8.07 -5.74
C SER A 55 -10.06 7.12 -4.87
N VAL A 56 -10.28 7.44 -3.58
CA VAL A 56 -11.03 6.59 -2.63
C VAL A 56 -12.23 7.32 -1.99
N GLU A 57 -12.74 8.38 -2.60
CA GLU A 57 -14.05 8.91 -2.23
C GLU A 57 -15.11 8.36 -3.20
N GLN A 58 -16.13 7.69 -2.64
CA GLN A 58 -17.37 7.18 -3.28
C GLN A 58 -17.49 5.69 -3.65
N ASN A 59 -16.90 4.76 -2.87
CA ASN A 59 -17.27 3.34 -2.92
C ASN A 59 -17.51 2.71 -1.53
N PHE A 60 -17.94 3.50 -0.54
CA PHE A 60 -18.33 2.93 0.75
C PHE A 60 -19.73 2.33 0.65
N CYS A 61 -19.78 1.00 0.60
CA CYS A 61 -21.01 0.27 0.88
C CYS A 61 -21.11 -0.03 2.38
N PRO A 62 -22.32 -0.08 2.95
CA PRO A 62 -22.51 -0.54 4.32
C PRO A 62 -22.01 -1.98 4.49
N HIS A 63 -21.70 -2.37 5.73
CA HIS A 63 -21.29 -3.73 6.05
C HIS A 63 -22.31 -4.75 5.52
N GLY A 64 -21.83 -5.85 4.93
CA GLY A 64 -22.68 -6.84 4.27
C GLY A 64 -23.06 -6.50 2.82
N TYR A 65 -22.57 -5.38 2.27
CA TYR A 65 -22.82 -4.95 0.90
C TYR A 65 -21.51 -4.69 0.15
N PHE A 66 -21.58 -4.73 -1.17
CA PHE A 66 -20.46 -4.48 -2.06
C PHE A 66 -20.90 -3.69 -3.30
N LYS A 67 -19.93 -3.04 -3.95
CA LYS A 67 -20.09 -2.38 -5.25
C LYS A 67 -18.82 -2.60 -6.07
N LEU A 68 -19.01 -3.19 -7.26
CA LEU A 68 -17.95 -3.29 -8.27
C LEU A 68 -17.92 -2.03 -9.13
N ARG A 69 -16.81 -1.81 -9.85
CA ARG A 69 -16.60 -0.59 -10.66
C ARG A 69 -17.70 -0.31 -11.69
N THR A 70 -18.29 -1.36 -12.25
CA THR A 70 -19.37 -1.32 -13.25
C THR A 70 -20.75 -1.08 -12.63
N MET A 71 -20.89 -1.21 -11.31
CA MET A 71 -22.16 -1.13 -10.60
C MET A 71 -22.45 0.31 -10.15
N LYS A 72 -23.71 0.74 -10.31
CA LYS A 72 -24.18 2.06 -9.83
C LYS A 72 -24.47 2.05 -8.32
N ASN A 73 -25.14 1.00 -7.85
CA ASN A 73 -25.60 0.86 -6.46
C ASN A 73 -24.89 -0.29 -5.75
N CYS A 74 -24.81 -0.21 -4.42
CA CYS A 74 -24.38 -1.32 -3.58
C CYS A 74 -25.39 -2.47 -3.65
N SER A 75 -24.89 -3.71 -3.68
CA SER A 75 -25.68 -4.94 -3.58
C SER A 75 -25.29 -5.70 -2.32
N PRO A 76 -26.22 -6.42 -1.67
CA PRO A 76 -25.87 -7.28 -0.54
C PRO A 76 -24.95 -8.41 -0.99
N TRP A 77 -24.13 -8.94 -0.09
CA TRP A 77 -23.32 -10.13 -0.35
C TRP A 77 -24.18 -11.27 -0.89
N LEU A 78 -23.71 -11.92 -1.95
CA LEU A 78 -24.42 -13.01 -2.61
C LEU A 78 -24.53 -14.22 -1.68
N SER A 79 -25.74 -14.76 -1.57
CA SER A 79 -26.02 -15.98 -0.82
C SER A 79 -25.65 -17.24 -1.62
N CYS A 80 -25.59 -18.39 -0.93
CA CYS A 80 -25.40 -19.71 -1.55
C CYS A 80 -26.25 -19.93 -2.80
N LYS A 81 -27.55 -19.60 -2.74
CA LYS A 81 -28.49 -19.79 -3.86
C LYS A 81 -28.11 -18.96 -5.08
N LEU A 82 -27.70 -17.70 -4.88
CA LEU A 82 -27.28 -16.82 -5.97
C LEU A 82 -25.93 -17.25 -6.53
N ILE A 83 -24.98 -17.63 -5.68
CA ILE A 83 -23.66 -18.12 -6.13
C ILE A 83 -23.85 -19.36 -7.01
N LYS A 84 -24.63 -20.35 -6.56
CA LYS A 84 -24.89 -21.59 -7.32
C LYS A 84 -25.56 -21.34 -8.67
N ARG A 85 -26.46 -20.34 -8.76
CA ARG A 85 -27.28 -20.09 -9.94
C ARG A 85 -26.65 -19.12 -10.94
N GLU A 86 -25.93 -18.10 -10.46
CA GLU A 86 -25.54 -16.93 -11.25
C GLU A 86 -24.03 -16.77 -11.41
N VAL A 87 -23.20 -17.56 -10.72
CA VAL A 87 -21.74 -17.49 -10.85
C VAL A 87 -21.25 -18.63 -11.73
N HIS A 88 -20.63 -18.27 -12.86
CA HIS A 88 -20.10 -19.22 -13.82
C HIS A 88 -18.59 -19.35 -13.66
N LYS A 89 -18.13 -20.51 -13.19
CA LYS A 89 -16.71 -20.84 -13.07
C LYS A 89 -16.07 -20.91 -14.46
N LEU A 90 -14.96 -20.21 -14.67
CA LEU A 90 -14.25 -20.18 -15.96
C LEU A 90 -12.99 -21.06 -15.91
N LYS A 91 -11.90 -20.58 -15.32
CA LYS A 91 -10.61 -21.28 -15.29
C LYS A 91 -9.90 -21.15 -13.94
N PRO A 92 -9.08 -22.13 -13.54
CA PRO A 92 -8.23 -21.98 -12.36
C PRO A 92 -7.22 -20.84 -12.59
N VAL A 93 -6.97 -20.05 -11.55
CA VAL A 93 -6.03 -18.92 -11.56
C VAL A 93 -5.06 -18.92 -10.38
N GLY A 94 -5.30 -19.76 -9.38
CA GLY A 94 -4.40 -19.94 -8.25
C GLY A 94 -4.80 -21.16 -7.43
N GLU A 95 -3.84 -21.72 -6.72
CA GLU A 95 -4.03 -22.81 -5.78
C GLU A 95 -3.04 -22.63 -4.64
N GLY A 96 -3.53 -22.66 -3.41
CA GLY A 96 -2.75 -22.68 -2.19
C GLY A 96 -3.12 -23.91 -1.35
N ALA A 97 -2.58 -24.01 -0.14
CA ALA A 97 -2.88 -25.13 0.74
C ALA A 97 -4.37 -25.24 1.04
N VAL A 98 -5.04 -24.14 1.41
CA VAL A 98 -6.44 -24.09 1.86
C VAL A 98 -7.43 -23.86 0.71
N LYS A 99 -7.05 -23.10 -0.33
CA LYS A 99 -7.99 -22.59 -1.35
C LYS A 99 -7.52 -22.85 -2.77
N ARG A 100 -8.43 -23.35 -3.61
CA ARG A 100 -8.32 -23.32 -5.08
C ARG A 100 -9.15 -22.17 -5.60
N VAL A 101 -8.53 -21.30 -6.39
CA VAL A 101 -9.12 -20.04 -6.88
C VAL A 101 -9.41 -20.14 -8.37
N PHE A 102 -10.64 -19.82 -8.75
CA PHE A 102 -11.10 -19.80 -10.12
C PHE A 102 -11.50 -18.39 -10.54
N LEU A 103 -10.99 -17.94 -11.68
CA LEU A 103 -11.64 -16.85 -12.41
C LEU A 103 -13.05 -17.31 -12.76
N SER A 104 -14.02 -16.48 -12.45
CA SER A 104 -15.44 -16.74 -12.66
C SER A 104 -16.13 -15.47 -13.17
N GLU A 105 -17.39 -15.60 -13.57
CA GLU A 105 -18.19 -14.49 -14.07
C GLU A 105 -19.53 -14.40 -13.33
N TRP A 106 -19.92 -13.19 -12.95
CA TRP A 106 -21.22 -12.87 -12.37
C TRP A 106 -21.76 -11.57 -12.98
N LYS A 107 -22.87 -11.65 -13.71
CA LYS A 107 -23.50 -10.51 -14.41
C LYS A 107 -22.48 -9.68 -15.22
N GLU A 108 -21.74 -10.35 -16.09
CA GLU A 108 -20.66 -9.76 -16.94
C GLU A 108 -19.44 -9.24 -16.18
N ASN A 109 -19.40 -9.37 -14.85
CA ASN A 109 -18.25 -8.99 -14.04
C ASN A 109 -17.33 -10.18 -13.81
N LYS A 110 -16.03 -9.97 -13.98
CA LYS A 110 -15.02 -10.93 -13.56
C LYS A 110 -14.91 -10.93 -12.04
N VAL A 111 -15.02 -12.12 -11.44
CA VAL A 111 -14.98 -12.36 -10.00
C VAL A 111 -14.07 -13.54 -9.70
N ALA A 112 -13.55 -13.61 -8.48
CA ALA A 112 -12.72 -14.72 -8.02
C ALA A 112 -13.57 -15.63 -7.11
N LEU A 113 -13.65 -16.92 -7.46
CA LEU A 113 -14.31 -17.94 -6.66
C LEU A 113 -13.23 -18.80 -6.00
N SER A 114 -13.09 -18.66 -4.69
CA SER A 114 -12.20 -19.48 -3.86
C SER A 114 -12.99 -20.63 -3.26
N GLN A 115 -12.49 -21.84 -3.43
CA GLN A 115 -13.10 -23.07 -2.95
C GLN A 115 -12.11 -23.83 -2.05
N LEU A 116 -12.59 -24.40 -0.94
CA LEU A 116 -11.78 -25.26 -0.08
C LEU A 116 -11.13 -26.39 -0.90
N THR A 117 -9.85 -26.64 -0.66
CA THR A 117 -9.06 -27.68 -1.33
C THR A 117 -9.33 -29.06 -0.74
N VAL A 118 -9.21 -29.17 0.59
CA VAL A 118 -9.31 -30.42 1.34
C VAL A 118 -10.09 -30.20 2.67
N PRO A 119 -10.93 -31.15 3.10
CA PRO A 119 -11.77 -31.00 4.30
C PRO A 119 -10.99 -30.73 5.60
N GLU A 120 -9.75 -31.21 5.70
CA GLU A 120 -8.91 -31.07 6.89
C GLU A 120 -8.54 -29.61 7.19
N LEU A 121 -8.60 -28.73 6.19
CA LEU A 121 -8.31 -27.29 6.30
C LEU A 121 -9.57 -26.44 6.41
N GLN A 122 -10.71 -27.06 6.76
CA GLN A 122 -11.98 -26.36 6.90
C GLN A 122 -11.93 -25.25 7.96
N GLU A 123 -11.24 -25.48 9.08
CA GLU A 123 -11.15 -24.50 10.17
C GLU A 123 -10.40 -23.24 9.71
N ASP A 124 -9.26 -23.39 9.03
CA ASP A 124 -8.50 -22.29 8.44
C ASP A 124 -9.33 -21.51 7.42
N PHE A 125 -10.08 -22.21 6.57
CA PHE A 125 -10.96 -21.60 5.58
C PHE A 125 -12.08 -20.78 6.23
N ILE A 126 -12.74 -21.33 7.25
CA ILE A 126 -13.81 -20.63 7.97
C ILE A 126 -13.26 -19.44 8.74
N HIS A 127 -12.08 -19.56 9.36
CA HIS A 127 -11.41 -18.43 10.00
C HIS A 127 -11.13 -17.31 9.00
N GLY A 128 -10.53 -17.65 7.85
CA GLY A 128 -10.26 -16.69 6.77
C GLY A 128 -11.51 -15.98 6.27
N LEU A 129 -12.62 -16.70 6.09
CA LEU A 129 -13.91 -16.10 5.75
C LEU A 129 -14.41 -15.13 6.83
N GLN A 130 -14.31 -15.51 8.10
CA GLN A 130 -14.71 -14.64 9.22
C GLN A 130 -13.85 -13.38 9.27
N MET A 131 -12.54 -13.49 9.07
CA MET A 131 -11.63 -12.34 8.99
C MET A 131 -11.98 -11.45 7.81
N LEU A 132 -12.24 -12.03 6.64
CA LEU A 132 -12.64 -11.30 5.44
C LEU A 132 -13.95 -10.52 5.64
N LYS A 133 -14.94 -11.11 6.35
CA LYS A 133 -16.21 -10.44 6.72
C LYS A 133 -16.00 -9.29 7.72
N LYS A 134 -15.11 -9.46 8.70
CA LYS A 134 -14.84 -8.49 9.78
C LYS A 134 -13.97 -7.32 9.31
N LEU A 135 -13.02 -7.58 8.41
CA LEU A 135 -11.96 -6.64 8.04
C LEU A 135 -12.20 -5.89 6.72
N GLN A 136 -13.39 -6.00 6.12
CA GLN A 136 -13.72 -5.27 4.89
C GLN A 136 -13.40 -3.78 5.02
N SER A 137 -12.49 -3.32 4.16
CA SER A 137 -11.98 -1.95 4.11
C SER A 137 -11.25 -1.74 2.78
N LYS A 138 -10.66 -0.57 2.57
CA LYS A 138 -9.79 -0.32 1.41
C LYS A 138 -8.51 -1.18 1.38
N HIS A 139 -8.16 -1.81 2.50
CA HIS A 139 -6.93 -2.60 2.66
C HIS A 139 -7.13 -4.09 2.35
N VAL A 140 -8.38 -4.56 2.29
CA VAL A 140 -8.72 -5.98 2.14
C VAL A 140 -9.47 -6.19 0.83
N VAL A 141 -9.24 -7.33 0.18
CA VAL A 141 -9.98 -7.70 -1.04
C VAL A 141 -11.49 -7.66 -0.78
N LYS A 142 -12.24 -7.12 -1.76
CA LYS A 142 -13.67 -6.91 -1.61
C LYS A 142 -14.42 -8.23 -1.62
N LEU A 143 -15.16 -8.51 -0.55
CA LEU A 143 -16.06 -9.66 -0.45
C LEU A 143 -17.35 -9.37 -1.23
N LEU A 144 -17.73 -10.28 -2.11
CA LEU A 144 -18.96 -10.20 -2.92
C LEU A 144 -20.02 -11.17 -2.46
N GLY A 145 -19.65 -12.28 -1.82
CA GLY A 145 -20.56 -13.32 -1.38
C GLY A 145 -19.82 -14.53 -0.82
N TYR A 146 -20.55 -15.43 -0.19
CA TYR A 146 -19.98 -16.68 0.31
C TYR A 146 -21.07 -17.75 0.47
N CYS A 147 -20.65 -19.00 0.55
CA CYS A 147 -21.48 -20.13 0.88
C CYS A 147 -20.71 -21.07 1.82
N GLU A 148 -21.01 -21.00 3.11
CA GLU A 148 -20.32 -21.81 4.14
C GLU A 148 -20.61 -23.30 3.95
N GLU A 149 -21.83 -23.68 3.57
CA GLU A 149 -22.23 -25.08 3.30
C GLU A 149 -21.42 -25.76 2.18
N GLU A 150 -20.92 -24.97 1.22
CA GLU A 150 -20.17 -25.46 0.05
C GLU A 150 -18.68 -25.08 0.13
N PHE A 151 -18.27 -24.42 1.22
CA PHE A 151 -16.94 -23.84 1.40
C PHE A 151 -16.48 -23.03 0.18
N VAL A 152 -17.30 -22.05 -0.21
CA VAL A 152 -17.01 -21.11 -1.32
C VAL A 152 -17.02 -19.66 -0.85
N ILE A 153 -16.03 -18.89 -1.27
CA ILE A 153 -15.93 -17.44 -1.08
C ILE A 153 -15.86 -16.78 -2.45
N LEU A 154 -16.62 -15.70 -2.64
CA LEU A 154 -16.62 -14.90 -3.86
C LEU A 154 -16.05 -13.51 -3.59
N THR A 155 -14.98 -13.13 -4.28
CA THR A 155 -14.32 -11.83 -4.13
C THR A 155 -14.17 -11.09 -5.45
N GLU A 156 -13.86 -9.80 -5.40
CA GLU A 156 -13.50 -9.01 -6.58
C GLU A 156 -12.25 -9.60 -7.24
N TYR A 157 -12.30 -9.79 -8.56
CA TYR A 157 -11.15 -10.30 -9.31
C TYR A 157 -10.15 -9.19 -9.64
N HIS A 158 -8.89 -9.41 -9.29
CA HIS A 158 -7.79 -8.54 -9.66
C HIS A 158 -6.90 -9.20 -10.73
N PRO A 159 -6.86 -8.68 -11.97
CA PRO A 159 -6.22 -9.37 -13.10
C PRO A 159 -4.69 -9.41 -13.03
N PHE A 160 -4.06 -8.54 -12.25
CA PHE A 160 -2.61 -8.60 -12.02
C PHE A 160 -2.22 -9.67 -11.00
N GLY A 161 -3.21 -10.25 -10.29
CA GLY A 161 -3.01 -11.37 -9.40
C GLY A 161 -2.15 -11.02 -8.18
N SER A 162 -1.36 -12.00 -7.75
CA SER A 162 -0.48 -11.88 -6.60
C SER A 162 0.54 -10.75 -6.78
N LEU A 163 0.87 -10.08 -5.67
CA LEU A 163 1.91 -9.05 -5.63
C LEU A 163 3.29 -9.58 -6.06
N LYS A 164 3.52 -10.90 -6.03
CA LYS A 164 4.71 -11.57 -6.60
C LYS A 164 4.94 -11.24 -8.07
N ASN A 165 3.85 -11.07 -8.82
CA ASN A 165 3.89 -10.85 -10.26
C ASN A 165 4.16 -9.38 -10.62
N MET A 166 4.27 -8.49 -9.62
CA MET A 166 4.33 -7.05 -9.82
C MET A 166 5.47 -6.61 -10.74
N ASN A 167 6.66 -7.21 -10.61
CA ASN A 167 7.79 -6.90 -11.49
C ASN A 167 7.53 -7.31 -12.95
N GLU A 168 6.94 -8.48 -13.17
CA GLU A 168 6.54 -8.92 -14.52
C GLU A 168 5.53 -7.95 -15.12
N ILE A 169 4.49 -7.58 -14.37
CA ILE A 169 3.44 -6.65 -14.81
C ILE A 169 4.01 -5.28 -15.15
N LEU A 170 4.85 -4.70 -14.29
CA LEU A 170 5.43 -3.37 -14.51
C LEU A 170 6.46 -3.34 -15.65
N ASN A 171 7.05 -4.48 -16.00
CA ASN A 171 7.96 -4.59 -17.14
C ASN A 171 7.24 -4.73 -18.49
N LEU A 172 5.93 -5.00 -18.50
CA LEU A 172 5.16 -5.02 -19.74
C LEU A 172 5.17 -3.62 -20.40
N PRO A 173 5.36 -3.53 -21.74
CA PRO A 173 5.39 -2.24 -22.44
C PRO A 173 4.20 -1.33 -22.14
N LYS A 174 3.01 -1.92 -21.96
CA LYS A 174 1.77 -1.23 -21.62
C LYS A 174 1.83 -0.49 -20.27
N TYR A 175 2.58 -1.00 -19.31
CA TYR A 175 2.64 -0.50 -17.94
C TYR A 175 3.98 0.14 -17.58
N LYS A 176 4.89 0.29 -18.56
CA LYS A 176 6.23 0.86 -18.35
C LYS A 176 6.20 2.25 -17.70
N ASN A 177 5.21 3.09 -18.01
CA ASN A 177 5.06 4.42 -17.40
C ASN A 177 4.68 4.36 -15.90
N TYR A 178 4.13 3.24 -15.43
CA TYR A 178 3.86 3.01 -14.02
C TYR A 178 5.09 2.46 -13.28
N ASN A 179 6.11 2.01 -13.99
CA ASN A 179 7.32 1.40 -13.43
C ASN A 179 8.34 2.46 -13.00
N THR A 180 7.95 3.32 -12.06
CA THR A 180 8.77 4.39 -11.50
C THR A 180 9.02 4.15 -10.02
N TRP A 181 10.12 4.69 -9.47
CA TRP A 181 10.38 4.63 -8.03
C TRP A 181 9.19 5.17 -7.22
N TYR A 182 8.52 6.22 -7.72
CA TYR A 182 7.38 6.85 -7.06
C TYR A 182 6.21 5.87 -6.90
N ASN A 183 5.76 5.24 -7.99
CA ASN A 183 4.64 4.29 -7.93
C ASN A 183 5.01 3.02 -7.17
N ARG A 184 6.26 2.56 -7.30
CA ARG A 184 6.77 1.43 -6.52
C ARG A 184 6.81 1.71 -5.03
N PHE A 185 7.19 2.94 -4.65
CA PHE A 185 7.19 3.35 -3.26
C PHE A 185 5.77 3.54 -2.71
N LEU A 186 4.82 4.01 -3.53
CA LEU A 186 3.40 3.99 -3.17
C LEU A 186 2.87 2.58 -2.88
N LEU A 187 3.33 1.56 -3.60
CA LEU A 187 2.98 0.16 -3.30
C LEU A 187 3.56 -0.29 -1.95
N ALA A 188 4.80 0.10 -1.63
CA ALA A 188 5.40 -0.17 -0.32
C ALA A 188 4.64 0.55 0.82
N ILE A 189 4.22 1.81 0.61
CA ILE A 189 3.34 2.54 1.52
C ILE A 189 2.00 1.81 1.68
N GLY A 190 1.43 1.31 0.58
CA GLY A 190 0.21 0.51 0.58
C GLY A 190 0.33 -0.75 1.44
N TYR A 191 1.44 -1.48 1.30
CA TYR A 191 1.75 -2.65 2.13
C TYR A 191 1.84 -2.28 3.62
N VAL A 192 2.64 -1.28 3.99
CA VAL A 192 2.78 -0.85 5.39
C VAL A 192 1.46 -0.32 5.95
N SER A 193 0.63 0.32 5.12
CA SER A 193 -0.71 0.75 5.52
C SER A 193 -1.62 -0.43 5.88
N ILE A 194 -1.48 -1.57 5.19
CA ILE A 194 -2.22 -2.80 5.54
C ILE A 194 -1.72 -3.35 6.87
N ILE A 195 -0.41 -3.43 7.10
CA ILE A 195 0.14 -3.90 8.37
C ILE A 195 -0.33 -3.00 9.52
N HIS A 196 -0.27 -1.69 9.34
CA HIS A 196 -0.82 -0.72 10.30
C HIS A 196 -2.31 -0.95 10.57
N PHE A 197 -3.13 -1.17 9.54
CA PHE A 197 -4.55 -1.47 9.65
C PHE A 197 -4.82 -2.76 10.44
N LEU A 198 -4.04 -3.81 10.22
CA LEU A 198 -4.15 -5.07 10.95
C LEU A 198 -3.77 -4.90 12.43
N HIS A 199 -2.70 -4.13 12.70
CA HIS A 199 -2.20 -3.93 14.06
C HIS A 199 -3.09 -3.02 14.91
N ASN A 200 -3.83 -2.09 14.29
CA ASN A 200 -4.62 -1.05 14.95
C ASN A 200 -6.12 -1.19 14.65
N ASN A 201 -6.61 -2.42 14.48
CA ASN A 201 -8.02 -2.66 14.24
C ASN A 201 -8.83 -2.54 15.55
N PRO A 202 -10.07 -2.00 15.52
CA PRO A 202 -10.92 -1.94 16.71
C PRO A 202 -11.23 -3.30 17.35
N LEU A 203 -11.15 -4.39 16.58
CA LEU A 203 -11.35 -5.76 17.08
C LEU A 203 -10.11 -6.30 17.82
N GLY A 204 -8.96 -5.64 17.71
CA GLY A 204 -7.69 -5.99 18.33
C GLY A 204 -6.53 -6.02 17.32
N THR A 205 -5.37 -6.53 17.74
CA THR A 205 -4.16 -6.55 16.92
C THR A 205 -4.05 -7.87 16.18
N PHE A 206 -4.22 -7.85 14.86
CA PHE A 206 -4.06 -9.02 14.00
C PHE A 206 -2.61 -9.15 13.53
N VAL A 207 -2.08 -10.38 13.52
CA VAL A 207 -0.71 -10.67 13.07
C VAL A 207 -0.72 -11.51 11.81
N MET A 208 0.10 -11.15 10.81
CA MET A 208 0.11 -11.82 9.51
C MET A 208 1.01 -13.05 9.51
N CYS A 209 0.50 -14.21 9.97
CA CYS A 209 1.32 -15.39 10.22
C CYS A 209 1.74 -16.17 8.95
N ASP A 210 0.99 -16.12 7.85
CA ASP A 210 1.31 -16.87 6.62
C ASP A 210 2.38 -16.17 5.76
N SER A 211 3.53 -15.90 6.38
CA SER A 211 4.60 -15.02 5.87
C SER A 211 6.00 -15.56 6.24
N SER A 212 6.24 -16.85 6.00
CA SER A 212 7.51 -17.55 6.33
C SER A 212 8.70 -17.13 5.46
N ASP A 213 8.44 -16.73 4.22
CA ASP A 213 9.44 -16.22 3.28
C ASP A 213 8.85 -15.08 2.42
N LEU A 214 9.69 -14.41 1.63
CA LEU A 214 9.26 -13.28 0.80
C LEU A 214 8.20 -13.70 -0.24
N ASN A 215 8.38 -14.86 -0.89
CA ASN A 215 7.47 -15.35 -1.90
C ASN A 215 6.11 -15.73 -1.32
N LYS A 216 6.10 -16.33 -0.13
CA LYS A 216 4.89 -16.67 0.61
C LYS A 216 4.18 -15.42 1.13
N THR A 217 4.93 -14.45 1.66
CA THR A 217 4.38 -13.16 2.09
C THR A 217 3.68 -12.44 0.93
N LEU A 218 4.34 -12.33 -0.21
CA LEU A 218 3.79 -11.66 -1.40
C LEU A 218 2.58 -12.40 -2.01
N SER A 219 2.42 -13.72 -1.80
CA SER A 219 1.22 -14.44 -2.26
C SER A 219 -0.05 -14.06 -1.53
N GLN A 220 0.05 -13.50 -0.32
CA GLN A 220 -1.12 -13.13 0.47
C GLN A 220 -1.77 -11.82 0.03
N TYR A 221 -1.09 -11.07 -0.82
CA TYR A 221 -1.53 -9.76 -1.31
C TYR A 221 -1.81 -9.80 -2.82
N LEU A 222 -2.76 -8.99 -3.25
CA LEU A 222 -3.09 -8.80 -4.66
C LEU A 222 -2.71 -7.39 -5.12
N LEU A 223 -2.30 -7.29 -6.37
CA LEU A 223 -2.13 -6.02 -7.07
C LEU A 223 -3.41 -5.69 -7.83
N THR A 224 -4.05 -4.56 -7.50
CA THR A 224 -5.27 -4.14 -8.19
C THR A 224 -4.96 -3.55 -9.57
N SER A 225 -5.96 -3.47 -10.45
CA SER A 225 -5.81 -2.83 -11.77
C SER A 225 -5.50 -1.33 -11.70
N SER A 226 -5.69 -0.70 -10.53
CA SER A 226 -5.33 0.69 -10.25
C SER A 226 -4.00 0.82 -9.51
N PHE A 227 -3.17 -0.24 -9.48
CA PHE A 227 -1.86 -0.26 -8.81
C PHE A 227 -1.93 0.05 -7.31
N HIS A 228 -2.88 -0.55 -6.61
CA HIS A 228 -2.93 -0.57 -5.16
C HIS A 228 -2.69 -2.00 -4.64
N VAL A 229 -2.22 -2.11 -3.41
CA VAL A 229 -2.05 -3.39 -2.71
C VAL A 229 -3.29 -3.64 -1.84
N VAL A 230 -3.81 -4.86 -1.85
CA VAL A 230 -4.82 -5.33 -0.91
C VAL A 230 -4.41 -6.69 -0.34
N VAL A 231 -4.72 -6.96 0.93
CA VAL A 231 -4.56 -8.31 1.49
C VAL A 231 -5.75 -9.17 1.10
N ASN A 232 -5.49 -10.42 0.75
CA ASN A 232 -6.47 -11.37 0.25
C ASN A 232 -6.55 -12.62 1.13
N ASP A 233 -5.41 -13.23 1.43
CA ASP A 233 -5.38 -14.43 2.25
C ASP A 233 -5.32 -14.05 3.73
N LEU A 234 -6.30 -14.49 4.52
CA LEU A 234 -6.46 -14.12 5.93
C LEU A 234 -6.69 -15.37 6.80
N ASP A 235 -6.30 -16.54 6.31
CA ASP A 235 -6.53 -17.82 6.99
C ASP A 235 -5.71 -17.95 8.27
N ALA A 236 -4.43 -17.52 8.25
CA ALA A 236 -3.55 -17.51 9.43
C ALA A 236 -3.40 -16.09 9.98
N LEU A 237 -4.45 -15.59 10.61
CA LEU A 237 -4.51 -14.24 11.16
C LEU A 237 -4.94 -14.25 12.64
N PRO A 238 -4.07 -14.70 13.56
CA PRO A 238 -4.40 -14.73 14.98
C PRO A 238 -4.57 -13.32 15.56
N LEU A 239 -5.38 -13.23 16.61
CA LEU A 239 -5.72 -11.99 17.29
C LEU A 239 -4.96 -11.89 18.62
N LEU A 240 -4.11 -10.87 18.76
CA LEU A 240 -3.52 -10.50 20.03
C LEU A 240 -4.50 -9.67 20.84
N ASN A 241 -4.78 -10.13 22.05
CA ASN A 241 -5.57 -9.38 23.00
C ASN A 241 -4.66 -8.57 23.93
N ARG A 242 -4.51 -7.27 23.63
CA ARG A 242 -3.68 -6.34 24.42
C ARG A 242 -4.12 -6.22 25.87
N SER A 243 -5.39 -6.49 26.18
CA SER A 243 -5.91 -6.38 27.55
C SER A 243 -5.51 -7.56 28.44
N THR A 244 -5.32 -8.74 27.87
CA THR A 244 -4.89 -9.96 28.57
C THR A 244 -3.39 -10.18 28.47
N GLY A 245 -2.71 -9.52 27.53
CA GLY A 245 -1.30 -9.76 27.24
C GLY A 245 -1.04 -11.10 26.54
N GLU A 246 -2.10 -11.71 25.98
CA GLU A 246 -1.99 -12.97 25.24
C GLU A 246 -1.13 -12.76 23.99
N LEU A 247 -0.12 -13.62 23.86
CA LEU A 247 0.82 -13.69 22.74
C LEU A 247 0.41 -14.82 21.79
N ILE A 248 1.01 -14.88 20.61
CA ILE A 248 0.66 -15.83 19.55
C ILE A 248 1.87 -16.67 19.12
N LYS A 249 1.60 -17.74 18.39
CA LYS A 249 2.56 -18.48 17.56
C LYS A 249 1.97 -18.63 16.16
N CYS A 250 2.83 -18.70 15.15
CA CYS A 250 2.43 -18.86 13.76
C CYS A 250 2.59 -20.33 13.33
N GLY A 251 1.55 -21.12 13.60
CA GLY A 251 1.55 -22.56 13.32
C GLY A 251 2.17 -23.39 14.44
N HIS A 252 2.30 -24.69 14.19
CA HIS A 252 2.77 -25.72 15.14
C HIS A 252 4.07 -26.40 14.70
N GLN A 253 4.70 -25.89 13.64
CA GLN A 253 5.93 -26.43 13.09
C GLN A 253 7.08 -25.45 13.37
N GLU A 254 8.29 -25.98 13.46
CA GLU A 254 9.49 -25.17 13.57
C GLU A 254 9.65 -24.26 12.34
N LEU A 255 9.93 -22.98 12.59
CA LEU A 255 10.25 -22.00 11.55
C LEU A 255 11.76 -21.83 11.47
N GLU A 256 12.28 -21.71 10.25
CA GLU A 256 13.70 -21.58 9.96
C GLU A 256 13.98 -20.39 9.02
N GLY A 257 15.26 -20.00 8.93
CA GLY A 257 15.74 -18.96 8.03
C GLY A 257 15.76 -17.55 8.63
N GLU A 258 16.22 -16.58 7.83
CA GLU A 258 16.47 -15.20 8.28
C GLU A 258 15.30 -14.25 7.98
N PHE A 259 14.32 -14.70 7.18
CA PHE A 259 13.16 -13.90 6.82
C PHE A 259 12.15 -13.79 7.95
N VAL A 260 11.93 -14.89 8.68
CA VAL A 260 11.14 -14.85 9.93
C VAL A 260 11.89 -14.05 11.00
N ALA A 261 11.16 -13.47 11.95
CA ALA A 261 11.80 -12.71 13.02
C ALA A 261 12.59 -13.65 13.95
N PRO A 262 13.70 -13.20 14.58
CA PRO A 262 14.54 -14.06 15.42
C PRO A 262 13.79 -14.75 16.56
N GLU A 263 12.79 -14.08 17.14
CA GLU A 263 11.93 -14.63 18.19
C GLU A 263 10.93 -15.70 17.70
N GLN A 264 10.82 -15.90 16.38
CA GLN A 264 10.06 -17.01 15.78
C GLN A 264 10.90 -18.29 15.65
N LEU A 265 12.21 -18.22 15.87
CA LEU A 265 13.12 -19.36 15.77
C LEU A 265 13.18 -20.12 17.09
N TRP A 266 13.44 -21.43 17.00
CA TRP A 266 13.61 -22.29 18.16
C TRP A 266 14.80 -21.82 19.04
N PRO A 267 14.56 -21.41 20.31
CA PRO A 267 15.59 -20.71 21.09
C PRO A 267 16.52 -21.65 21.87
N TYR A 268 16.26 -22.96 21.90
CA TYR A 268 16.99 -23.91 22.74
C TYR A 268 18.17 -24.60 22.04
N GLY A 269 18.47 -24.20 20.79
CA GLY A 269 19.57 -24.76 20.01
C GLY A 269 19.29 -26.15 19.44
N LYS A 270 20.25 -26.68 18.67
CA LYS A 270 20.07 -27.92 17.89
C LYS A 270 20.09 -29.21 18.71
N GLU A 271 20.50 -29.13 19.97
CA GLU A 271 20.59 -30.30 20.87
C GLU A 271 19.23 -30.68 21.47
N VAL A 272 18.29 -29.72 21.54
CA VAL A 272 16.93 -29.94 22.02
C VAL A 272 16.00 -30.03 20.81
N PRO A 273 15.36 -31.17 20.55
CA PRO A 273 14.38 -31.29 19.47
C PRO A 273 13.25 -30.27 19.64
N PHE A 274 12.71 -29.78 18.53
CA PHE A 274 11.58 -28.86 18.56
C PHE A 274 10.34 -29.51 19.19
N GLU A 275 9.76 -28.81 20.16
CA GLU A 275 8.48 -29.16 20.76
C GLU A 275 7.60 -27.90 20.84
N ASP A 276 6.46 -27.90 20.12
CA ASP A 276 5.61 -26.70 19.97
C ASP A 276 5.19 -26.07 21.30
N HIS A 277 4.89 -26.89 22.31
CA HIS A 277 4.47 -26.39 23.63
C HIS A 277 5.59 -25.70 24.42
N LEU A 278 6.85 -25.92 24.05
CA LEU A 278 8.01 -25.24 24.62
C LEU A 278 8.38 -23.98 23.84
N MET A 279 7.89 -23.81 22.61
CA MET A 279 8.15 -22.62 21.80
C MET A 279 7.56 -21.37 22.48
N PRO A 280 8.38 -20.37 22.84
CA PRO A 280 7.86 -19.14 23.41
C PRO A 280 6.97 -18.39 22.41
N PRO A 281 5.82 -17.86 22.85
CA PRO A 281 4.97 -17.06 21.97
C PRO A 281 5.55 -15.65 21.79
N TYR A 282 5.12 -14.97 20.72
CA TYR A 282 5.59 -13.65 20.30
C TYR A 282 4.41 -12.75 19.90
N ASN A 283 4.69 -11.51 19.48
CA ASN A 283 3.68 -10.50 19.20
C ASN A 283 3.72 -10.01 17.74
N GLU A 284 3.04 -8.90 17.45
CA GLU A 284 2.92 -8.31 16.11
C GLU A 284 4.23 -7.77 15.54
N MET A 285 5.27 -7.65 16.36
CA MET A 285 6.57 -7.13 15.94
C MET A 285 7.25 -8.03 14.91
N ILE A 286 6.81 -9.29 14.76
CA ILE A 286 7.25 -10.18 13.69
C ILE A 286 6.86 -9.66 12.29
N ASP A 287 5.75 -8.93 12.17
CA ASP A 287 5.34 -8.32 10.90
C ASP A 287 6.26 -7.13 10.57
N ILE A 288 6.64 -6.35 11.59
CA ILE A 288 7.55 -5.21 11.46
C ILE A 288 8.91 -5.65 10.96
N TRP A 289 9.43 -6.77 11.47
CA TRP A 289 10.70 -7.37 11.04
C TRP A 289 10.77 -7.56 9.52
N LYS A 290 9.64 -7.92 8.90
CA LYS A 290 9.55 -8.30 7.47
C LYS A 290 9.32 -7.10 6.55
N ILE A 291 9.00 -5.92 7.09
CA ILE A 291 8.70 -4.73 6.28
C ILE A 291 9.84 -4.33 5.34
N PRO A 292 11.12 -4.29 5.78
CA PRO A 292 12.23 -3.89 4.91
C PRO A 292 12.35 -4.79 3.67
N ASP A 293 12.26 -6.11 3.83
CA ASP A 293 12.40 -7.08 2.74
C ASP A 293 11.30 -6.93 1.69
N VAL A 294 10.05 -6.82 2.14
CA VAL A 294 8.90 -6.58 1.23
C VAL A 294 9.02 -5.23 0.55
N SER A 295 9.42 -4.18 1.29
CA SER A 295 9.59 -2.84 0.73
C SER A 295 10.71 -2.79 -0.31
N ASN A 296 11.82 -3.48 -0.07
CA ASN A 296 12.93 -3.57 -1.00
C ASN A 296 12.56 -4.31 -2.28
N PHE A 297 11.77 -5.38 -2.18
CA PHE A 297 11.20 -6.06 -3.33
C PHE A 297 10.31 -5.12 -4.17
N LEU A 298 9.43 -4.37 -3.51
CA LEU A 298 8.51 -3.44 -4.19
C LEU A 298 9.28 -2.28 -4.86
N LEU A 299 10.27 -1.72 -4.18
CA LEU A 299 11.12 -0.67 -4.75
C LEU A 299 11.88 -1.15 -6.00
N GLY A 300 12.31 -2.42 -6.03
CA GLY A 300 13.03 -2.99 -7.17
C GLY A 300 14.26 -2.16 -7.60
N ASP A 301 14.77 -2.41 -8.79
CA ASP A 301 15.98 -1.74 -9.30
C ASP A 301 15.62 -0.84 -10.49
N VAL A 302 14.92 0.25 -10.18
CA VAL A 302 14.61 1.32 -11.15
C VAL A 302 15.33 2.60 -10.76
N ASP A 303 15.45 3.52 -11.71
CA ASP A 303 16.05 4.83 -11.44
C ASP A 303 15.34 5.54 -10.28
N GLY A 304 16.11 6.00 -9.30
CA GLY A 304 15.64 6.59 -8.04
C GLY A 304 15.39 5.61 -6.88
N SER A 305 15.36 4.29 -7.09
CA SER A 305 15.09 3.34 -5.99
C SER A 305 16.16 3.36 -4.90
N ASP A 306 17.43 3.50 -5.26
CA ASP A 306 18.53 3.55 -4.29
C ASP A 306 18.50 4.82 -3.43
N LEU A 307 18.03 5.93 -4.00
CA LEU A 307 17.81 7.16 -3.24
C LEU A 307 16.71 6.95 -2.19
N VAL A 308 15.60 6.30 -2.57
CA VAL A 308 14.55 5.96 -1.60
C VAL A 308 15.10 5.05 -0.50
N ARG A 309 15.85 4.00 -0.85
CA ARG A 309 16.49 3.09 0.12
C ARG A 309 17.42 3.83 1.07
N PHE A 310 18.20 4.78 0.57
CA PHE A 310 19.07 5.61 1.39
C PHE A 310 18.27 6.37 2.48
N HIS A 311 17.17 7.01 2.10
CA HIS A 311 16.30 7.70 3.08
C HIS A 311 15.59 6.75 4.05
N LEU A 312 15.32 5.50 3.63
CA LEU A 312 14.68 4.49 4.47
C LEU A 312 15.64 3.71 5.36
N PHE A 313 16.96 3.86 5.17
CA PHE A 313 17.98 3.05 5.86
C PHE A 313 17.77 3.00 7.38
N SER A 314 17.60 4.15 8.02
CA SER A 314 17.46 4.24 9.48
C SER A 314 16.21 3.53 10.00
N ILE A 315 15.06 3.68 9.32
CA ILE A 315 13.81 3.04 9.73
C ILE A 315 13.82 1.53 9.44
N HIS A 316 14.46 1.11 8.34
CA HIS A 316 14.65 -0.31 8.03
C HIS A 316 15.58 -1.00 9.04
N ALA A 317 16.67 -0.35 9.41
CA ALA A 317 17.57 -0.84 10.46
C ALA A 317 16.85 -0.95 11.82
N ALA A 318 15.96 0.00 12.14
CA ALA A 318 15.14 -0.07 13.35
C ALA A 318 14.14 -1.25 13.32
N CYS A 319 13.56 -1.57 12.16
CA CYS A 319 12.69 -2.75 11.99
C CYS A 319 13.42 -4.08 12.24
N LYS A 320 14.76 -4.11 12.05
CA LYS A 320 15.62 -5.28 12.24
C LYS A 320 16.26 -5.38 13.64
N ARG A 321 15.76 -4.64 14.63
CA ARG A 321 16.20 -4.75 16.03
C ARG A 321 15.46 -5.86 16.79
N ASN A 322 15.77 -6.00 18.08
CA ASN A 322 15.00 -6.81 19.02
C ASN A 322 13.54 -6.36 19.06
N ALA A 323 12.60 -7.29 19.26
CA ALA A 323 11.16 -7.04 19.17
C ALA A 323 10.67 -5.82 19.98
N SER A 324 11.17 -5.63 21.20
CA SER A 324 10.80 -4.49 22.07
C SER A 324 11.29 -3.13 21.59
N GLU A 325 12.27 -3.09 20.69
CA GLU A 325 12.90 -1.88 20.16
C GLU A 325 12.42 -1.53 18.74
N ARG A 326 11.64 -2.42 18.11
CA ARG A 326 11.13 -2.18 16.76
C ARG A 326 10.10 -1.04 16.77
N PRO A 327 10.04 -0.23 15.70
CA PRO A 327 9.02 0.80 15.58
C PRO A 327 7.64 0.18 15.39
N SER A 328 6.58 0.91 15.73
CA SER A 328 5.22 0.50 15.36
C SER A 328 5.01 0.63 13.84
N ALA A 329 4.04 -0.11 13.29
CA ALA A 329 3.66 0.04 11.88
C ALA A 329 3.24 1.48 11.52
N GLN A 330 2.66 2.22 12.47
CA GLN A 330 2.32 3.64 12.31
C GLN A 330 3.59 4.49 12.09
N MET A 331 4.62 4.30 12.93
CA MET A 331 5.88 5.05 12.81
C MET A 331 6.60 4.78 11.50
N VAL A 332 6.58 3.52 11.04
CA VAL A 332 7.13 3.15 9.73
C VAL A 332 6.35 3.84 8.62
N LEU A 333 5.02 3.80 8.68
CA LEU A 333 4.13 4.41 7.69
C LEU A 333 4.34 5.93 7.59
N ASP A 334 4.41 6.61 8.73
CA ASP A 334 4.64 8.06 8.78
C ASP A 334 6.00 8.42 8.21
N THR A 335 7.04 7.64 8.53
CA THR A 335 8.36 7.82 7.95
C THR A 335 8.32 7.68 6.43
N TYR A 336 7.65 6.65 5.90
CA TYR A 336 7.56 6.46 4.45
C TYR A 336 6.84 7.63 3.76
N LYS A 337 5.72 8.10 4.33
CA LYS A 337 4.98 9.26 3.81
C LYS A 337 5.83 10.54 3.82
N ASN A 338 6.60 10.76 4.89
CA ASN A 338 7.50 11.90 4.99
C ASN A 338 8.63 11.85 3.95
N VAL A 339 9.23 10.68 3.74
CA VAL A 339 10.25 10.48 2.69
C VAL A 339 9.66 10.74 1.31
N LEU A 340 8.46 10.23 1.03
CA LEU A 340 7.78 10.48 -0.24
C LEU A 340 7.57 11.98 -0.46
N ALA A 341 7.03 12.68 0.54
CA ALA A 341 6.79 14.12 0.46
C ALA A 341 8.09 14.91 0.24
N SER A 342 9.19 14.53 0.90
CA SER A 342 10.50 15.18 0.71
C SER A 342 11.04 14.99 -0.70
N LEU A 343 11.06 13.76 -1.20
CA LEU A 343 11.60 13.45 -2.53
C LEU A 343 10.79 14.08 -3.67
N VAL A 344 9.45 14.12 -3.53
CA VAL A 344 8.59 14.82 -4.49
C VAL A 344 8.87 16.31 -4.47
N LYS A 345 9.04 16.92 -3.29
CA LYS A 345 9.38 18.35 -3.17
C LYS A 345 10.70 18.66 -3.86
N GLU A 346 11.74 17.86 -3.62
CA GLU A 346 13.06 18.03 -4.25
C GLU A 346 13.02 17.92 -5.77
N ALA A 347 12.24 16.96 -6.31
CA ALA A 347 12.05 16.81 -7.75
C ALA A 347 11.28 17.98 -8.40
N THR A 348 10.44 18.70 -7.64
CA THR A 348 9.64 19.83 -8.16
C THR A 348 10.33 21.19 -8.01
N THR A 349 11.36 21.31 -7.18
CA THR A 349 12.18 22.53 -7.08
C THR A 349 13.23 22.58 -8.19
N PRO A 350 13.26 23.62 -9.04
CA PRO A 350 14.33 23.80 -10.02
C PRO A 350 15.70 23.88 -9.32
N ASN A 351 16.64 23.04 -9.71
CA ASN A 351 18.02 23.08 -9.21
C ASN A 351 18.69 24.41 -9.61
N THR A 352 18.83 25.33 -8.65
CA THR A 352 19.74 26.50 -8.76
C THR A 352 21.19 26.14 -8.45
N ARG A 353 21.61 24.89 -8.70
CA ARG A 353 22.91 24.34 -8.27
C ARG A 353 23.88 23.99 -9.38
N ASP A 354 23.67 24.50 -10.60
CA ASP A 354 24.69 24.54 -11.66
C ASP A 354 25.09 25.99 -12.00
N MET A 355 25.47 26.76 -10.98
CA MET A 355 26.24 28.00 -11.15
C MET A 355 27.23 28.13 -10.00
N LEU A 356 28.32 27.36 -10.04
CA LEU A 356 29.60 27.71 -9.43
C LEU A 356 30.72 27.22 -10.34
#